data_AF-A0A228IJ41-F1
#
_entry.id   AF-A0A228IJ41-F1
#
_cell.length_a   1.000
_cell.length_b   1.000
_cell.length_c   1.000
_cell.angle_alpha   90.00
_cell.angle_beta   90.00
_cell.angle_gamma   90.00
#
_symmetry.space_group_name_H-M   'P 1'
#
loop_
_entity.id
_entity.type
_entity.pdbx_description
1 polymer ?
#
loop_
_entity_poly.entity_id
_entity_poly.type
_entity_poly.pdbx_seq_one_letter_code
_entity_poly.pdbx_strand_id
1 'polypeptide(L)'
;MTKSEFRARVFETARAKKLKVDQMQDGKDRIWFNLNSKKFLHADHIDSLFDLLRLPNLSRQAVNAEIERVAPGRPCTHKGMREIYEQIHRS
;
A
#
# COMPACT_ATOMS: atom_id res chain seq x y z
N MET A 1 -15.82 -3.66 -1.91
CA MET A 1 -14.54 -4.10 -1.36
C MET A 1 -14.51 -3.80 0.13
N THR A 2 -14.42 -4.84 0.96
CA THR A 2 -14.23 -4.74 2.41
C THR A 2 -12.78 -4.39 2.75
N LYS A 3 -12.51 -4.04 4.02
CA LYS A 3 -11.14 -3.72 4.49
C LYS A 3 -10.19 -4.91 4.34
N SER A 4 -10.65 -6.12 4.68
CA SER A 4 -9.87 -7.35 4.50
C SER A 4 -9.60 -7.67 3.03
N GLU A 5 -10.59 -7.51 2.15
CA GLU A 5 -10.43 -7.68 0.71
C GLU A 5 -9.44 -6.67 0.12
N PHE A 6 -9.53 -5.40 0.53
CA PHE A 6 -8.59 -4.36 0.10
C PHE A 6 -7.17 -4.71 0.51
N ARG A 7 -6.97 -5.08 1.78
CA ARG A 7 -5.67 -5.50 2.30
C ARG A 7 -5.13 -6.69 1.50
N ALA A 8 -5.94 -7.74 1.31
CA ALA A 8 -5.53 -8.90 0.53
C ALA A 8 -5.09 -8.52 -0.89
N ARG A 9 -5.89 -7.72 -1.60
CA ARG A 9 -5.55 -7.24 -2.95
C ARG A 9 -4.27 -6.41 -3.00
N VAL A 10 -4.02 -5.56 -1.99
CA VAL A 10 -2.78 -4.78 -1.87
C VAL A 10 -1.56 -5.69 -1.74
N PHE A 11 -1.62 -6.69 -0.86
CA PHE A 11 -0.52 -7.64 -0.67
C PHE A 11 -0.32 -8.58 -1.87
N GLU A 12 -1.40 -9.07 -2.49
CA GLU A 12 -1.34 -9.85 -3.72
C GLU A 12 -0.72 -9.06 -4.87
N THR A 13 -1.14 -7.81 -5.05
CA THR A 13 -0.57 -6.92 -6.07
C THR A 13 0.91 -6.64 -5.80
N ALA A 14 1.31 -6.45 -4.55
CA ALA A 14 2.71 -6.27 -4.18
C ALA A 14 3.55 -7.51 -4.53
N ARG A 15 3.05 -8.72 -4.25
CA ARG A 15 3.69 -9.99 -4.64
C ARG A 15 3.79 -10.13 -6.16
N ALA A 16 2.71 -9.83 -6.89
CA ALA A 16 2.71 -9.84 -8.36
C ALA A 16 3.73 -8.87 -8.97
N LYS A 17 3.93 -7.72 -8.32
CA LYS A 17 4.97 -6.72 -8.66
C LYS A 17 6.37 -7.10 -8.17
N LYS A 18 6.57 -8.32 -7.65
CA LYS A 18 7.84 -8.83 -7.11
C LYS A 18 8.43 -7.97 -5.99
N LEU A 19 7.59 -7.21 -5.27
CA LEU A 19 8.02 -6.55 -4.04
C LEU A 19 8.21 -7.60 -2.95
N LYS A 20 9.18 -7.39 -2.06
CA LYS A 20 9.34 -8.27 -0.91
C LYS A 20 8.14 -8.09 0.04
N VAL A 21 7.47 -9.20 0.33
CA VAL A 21 6.43 -9.31 1.35
C VAL A 21 6.88 -10.35 2.36
N ASP A 22 6.92 -9.98 3.63
CA ASP A 22 7.24 -10.87 4.74
C ASP A 22 6.39 -10.52 5.96
N GLN A 23 6.53 -11.30 7.02
CA GLN A 23 5.82 -11.11 8.28
C GLN A 23 6.74 -10.46 9.33
N MET A 24 6.18 -9.54 10.10
CA MET A 24 6.80 -8.95 11.27
C MET A 24 6.75 -9.92 12.46
N GLN A 25 7.53 -9.66 13.50
CA GLN A 25 7.56 -10.51 14.71
C GLN A 25 6.21 -10.57 15.43
N ASP A 26 5.38 -9.52 15.30
CA ASP A 26 4.02 -9.46 15.85
C ASP A 26 2.96 -10.13 14.95
N GLY A 27 3.39 -10.83 13.89
CA GLY A 27 2.51 -11.54 12.97
C GLY A 27 1.90 -10.69 11.85
N LYS A 28 2.22 -9.38 11.76
CA LYS A 28 1.69 -8.53 10.70
C LYS A 28 2.47 -8.66 9.40
N ASP A 29 1.76 -8.83 8.29
CA ASP A 29 2.38 -8.75 6.97
C ASP A 29 2.88 -7.32 6.70
N ARG A 30 4.01 -7.20 5.97
CA ARG A 30 4.51 -5.92 5.46
C ARG A 30 5.03 -6.02 4.03
N ILE A 31 4.93 -4.91 3.31
CA ILE A 31 5.43 -4.72 1.94
C ILE A 31 6.65 -3.82 2.03
N TRP A 32 7.79 -4.27 1.51
CA TRP A 32 8.98 -3.44 1.39
C TRP A 32 8.98 -2.67 0.06
N PHE A 33 8.98 -1.35 0.15
CA PHE A 33 9.15 -0.45 -1.00
C PHE A 33 10.62 -0.11 -1.25
N ASN A 34 11.46 -0.21 -0.22
CA ASN A 34 12.91 -0.09 -0.33
C ASN A 34 13.60 -0.79 0.84
N LEU A 35 14.40 -1.81 0.55
CA LEU A 35 15.13 -2.59 1.57
C LEU A 35 16.27 -1.79 2.20
N ASN A 36 17.02 -1.04 1.39
CA ASN A 36 18.20 -0.29 1.84
C ASN A 36 17.83 0.81 2.84
N SER A 37 16.76 1.57 2.56
CA SER A 37 16.26 2.63 3.45
C SER A 37 15.19 2.16 4.43
N LYS A 38 14.97 0.84 4.50
CA LYS A 38 13.99 0.16 5.35
C LYS A 38 12.59 0.76 5.27
N LYS A 39 12.13 1.11 4.06
CA LYS A 39 10.80 1.71 3.85
C LYS A 39 9.81 0.60 3.53
N PHE A 40 8.87 0.39 4.44
CA PHE A 40 7.81 -0.59 4.31
C PHE A 40 6.46 -0.03 4.81
N LEU A 41 5.37 -0.68 4.41
CA LEU A 41 4.05 -0.54 5.02
C LEU A 41 3.59 -1.91 5.54
N HIS A 42 3.02 -1.96 6.73
CA HIS A 42 2.46 -3.17 7.32
C HIS A 42 0.93 -3.15 7.27
N ALA A 43 0.29 -4.26 7.63
CA ALA A 43 -1.15 -4.46 7.62
C ALA A 43 -1.93 -3.24 8.14
N ASP A 44 -1.62 -2.72 9.33
CA ASP A 44 -2.38 -1.58 9.90
C ASP A 44 -2.25 -0.28 9.08
N HIS A 45 -1.10 -0.04 8.42
CA HIS A 45 -0.97 1.10 7.52
C HIS A 45 -1.87 0.91 6.29
N ILE A 46 -1.93 -0.31 5.75
CA ILE A 46 -2.82 -0.62 4.62
C ILE A 46 -4.29 -0.47 5.04
N ASP A 47 -4.65 -0.94 6.22
CA ASP A 47 -5.98 -0.79 6.79
C ASP A 47 -6.34 0.69 7.04
N SER A 48 -5.35 1.55 7.32
CA SER A 48 -5.53 2.99 7.49
C SER A 48 -5.74 3.73 6.16
N LEU A 49 -5.28 3.17 5.05
CA LEU A 49 -5.48 3.72 3.70
C LEU A 49 -6.87 3.36 3.12
N PHE A 50 -7.53 2.36 3.70
CA PHE A 50 -8.74 1.75 3.15
C PHE A 50 -9.85 2.76 2.85
N ASP A 51 -10.13 3.66 3.79
CA ASP A 51 -11.34 4.51 3.73
C ASP A 51 -11.39 5.34 2.45
N LEU A 52 -10.24 5.82 1.98
CA LEU A 52 -10.11 6.55 0.73
C LEU A 52 -9.70 5.64 -0.43
N LEU A 53 -8.61 4.86 -0.31
CA LEU A 53 -8.05 4.11 -1.45
C LEU A 53 -8.94 2.95 -1.93
N ARG A 54 -10.01 2.59 -1.21
CA ARG A 54 -11.05 1.70 -1.74
C ARG A 54 -11.87 2.30 -2.88
N LEU A 55 -11.86 3.62 -3.03
CA LEU A 55 -12.63 4.33 -4.06
C LEU A 55 -11.85 4.32 -5.38
N PRO A 56 -12.48 3.98 -6.52
CA PRO A 56 -11.84 4.05 -7.82
C PRO A 56 -11.70 5.52 -8.29
N ASN A 57 -10.91 5.73 -9.33
CA ASN A 57 -10.79 7.02 -10.05
C ASN A 57 -10.37 8.23 -9.20
N LEU A 58 -9.63 8.00 -8.10
CA LEU A 58 -9.04 9.09 -7.34
C LEU A 58 -7.96 9.79 -8.16
N SER A 59 -7.87 11.12 -7.99
CA SER A 59 -6.78 11.87 -8.58
C SER A 59 -5.44 11.45 -7.98
N ARG A 60 -4.37 11.56 -8.76
CA ARG A 60 -3.00 11.30 -8.28
C ARG A 60 -2.67 12.10 -7.01
N GLN A 61 -3.18 13.33 -6.92
CA GLN A 61 -2.99 14.19 -5.76
C GLN A 61 -3.69 13.63 -4.52
N ALA A 62 -4.93 13.15 -4.65
CA ALA A 62 -5.68 12.55 -3.54
C ALA A 62 -5.00 11.28 -3.02
N VAL A 63 -4.57 10.41 -3.93
CA VAL A 63 -3.82 9.18 -3.57
C VAL A 63 -2.52 9.53 -2.86
N ASN A 64 -1.74 10.47 -3.39
CA ASN A 64 -0.48 10.89 -2.76
C ASN A 64 -0.69 11.53 -1.38
N ALA A 65 -1.72 12.37 -1.23
CA ALA A 65 -2.02 13.02 0.05
C ALA A 65 -2.38 12.00 1.13
N GLU A 66 -3.14 10.97 0.75
CA GLU A 66 -3.52 9.91 1.69
C GLU A 66 -2.34 8.99 2.04
N ILE A 67 -1.46 8.69 1.09
CA ILE A 67 -0.22 7.97 1.39
C ILE A 67 0.68 8.80 2.31
N GLU A 68 0.81 10.11 2.09
CA GLU A 68 1.58 11.02 2.96
C GLU A 68 1.00 11.02 4.38
N ARG A 69 -0.33 11.08 4.53
CA ARG A 69 -1.01 11.07 5.83
C ARG A 69 -0.68 9.82 6.65
N VAL A 70 -0.61 8.65 6.00
CA VAL A 70 -0.32 7.37 6.68
C VAL A 70 1.19 7.12 6.82
N ALA A 71 1.99 7.60 5.88
CA ALA A 71 3.40 7.25 5.76
C ALA A 71 4.27 8.48 5.39
N PRO A 72 4.37 9.48 6.28
CA PRO A 72 4.94 10.78 5.95
C PRO A 72 6.44 10.71 5.63
N GLY A 73 6.88 11.50 4.64
CA GLY A 73 8.29 11.64 4.25
C GLY A 73 8.88 10.38 3.60
N ARG A 74 8.08 9.59 2.86
CA ARG A 74 8.51 8.32 2.26
C ARG A 74 8.25 8.27 0.75
N PRO A 75 8.99 9.03 -0.08
CA PRO A 75 8.70 9.16 -1.52
C PRO A 75 8.71 7.82 -2.29
N CYS A 76 9.54 6.85 -1.90
CA CYS A 76 9.52 5.52 -2.52
C CYS A 76 8.24 4.72 -2.21
N THR A 77 7.65 4.91 -1.02
CA THR A 77 6.35 4.35 -0.64
C THR A 77 5.23 4.97 -1.47
N HIS A 78 5.32 6.26 -1.81
CA HIS A 78 4.30 6.95 -2.61
C HIS A 78 4.21 6.38 -4.02
N LYS A 79 5.36 6.20 -4.68
CA LYS A 79 5.38 5.62 -6.02
C LYS A 79 4.84 4.20 -6.02
N GLY A 80 5.39 3.33 -5.15
CA GLY A 80 4.99 1.92 -5.13
C GLY A 80 3.52 1.72 -4.75
N MET A 81 3.02 2.45 -3.74
CA MET A 81 1.63 2.31 -3.30
C MET A 81 0.65 2.88 -4.32
N ARG A 82 1.00 3.95 -5.03
CA ARG A 82 0.20 4.48 -6.13
C ARG A 82 0.09 3.49 -7.29
N GLU A 83 1.19 2.84 -7.66
CA GLU A 83 1.15 1.80 -8.71
C GLU A 83 0.30 0.59 -8.28
N ILE A 84 0.31 0.25 -6.99
CA ILE A 84 -0.59 -0.78 -6.45
C ILE A 84 -2.05 -0.33 -6.57
N TYR A 85 -2.37 0.91 -6.18
CA TYR A 85 -3.71 1.47 -6.32
C TYR A 85 -4.21 1.43 -7.77
N GLU A 86 -3.39 1.88 -8.72
CA GLU A 86 -3.72 1.86 -10.16
C GLU A 86 -4.02 0.44 -10.65
N GLN A 87 -3.31 -0.58 -10.16
CA GLN A 87 -3.53 -1.97 -10.54
C GLN A 87 -4.83 -2.55 -9.94
N ILE A 88 -5.12 -2.24 -8.67
CA ILE A 88 -6.32 -2.73 -7.97
C ILE A 88 -7.62 -2.25 -8.64
N HIS A 89 -7.59 -1.05 -9.23
CA HIS A 89 -8.76 -0.40 -9.84
C HIS A 89 -8.77 -0.40 -11.37
N ARG A 90 -7.75 -0.96 -12.03
CA ARG A 90 -7.73 -1.17 -13.49
C ARG A 90 -8.50 -2.41 -13.94
N SER A 91 -8.87 -3.30 -13.01
CA SER A 91 -9.51 -4.59 -13.28
C SER A 91 -11.03 -4.52 -13.12
#